data_AF-A0A4P5SDC2-F1
#
_entry.id   AF-A0A4P5SDC2-F1
#
_cell.length_a   1.000
_cell.length_b   1.000
_cell.length_c   1.000
_cell.angle_alpha   90.00
_cell.angle_beta   90.00
_cell.angle_gamma   90.00
#
_symmetry.space_group_name_H-M   'P 1'
#
loop_
_entity.id
_entity.type
_entity.pdbx_description
1 polymer ?
#
loop_
_entity_poly.entity_id
_entity_poly.type
_entity_poly.pdbx_seq_one_letter_code
_entity_poly.pdbx_strand_id
1 'polypeptide(L)'
;MPANTDDTMPDGVHFPSGGDGKRSTSATGRAIFADCARGVAPELADRIEHTKDWRAGYLRPIRDIVAAATATPDAALQISRDGLASAHRRFRFGRDGQELSVDAAMGAFTAPGFGSVQIQGNAQLDSDLSVPYRGKRLFGRHLRDQVDKWVDDGIAEPSFGAAIHLVLDNPDWLDLRGVDIALLGAGAEMGPTRSLLRWGATVHAIDLRRPAIWQRLIDITRSTAGSVRIPIEFDADGHPPLVLDGLVHPEDDVVIANVAGANLLTRTPEVRTWLAEIEQPFVLGTYAYADGATHALLSMAADAVVADLLGSRNDITLAYLATPTDTFMVPLAAVLESRRRWDSRGLSGLLQTPLRALKQFEPNYPDTLVAADGTEVGLNDSLISQQGANYALAKRMQRWRALVARSAGTPVSINLAPATRTQSVVKNRALAAAYAGADKFGIEVFEPATSTALMAALLVHDLRNPAATANPGTALSNPMELFVQGANHGGLWRAAYSPRSVLGIAALLGMFESRA
;
A
#
# COMPACT_ATOMS: atom_id res chain seq x y z
N MET A 1 -42.08 -5.29 17.10
CA MET A 1 -40.75 -4.95 16.55
C MET A 1 -39.76 -5.93 17.14
N PRO A 2 -39.19 -6.88 16.38
CA PRO A 2 -38.13 -7.69 16.92
C PRO A 2 -36.85 -6.85 16.95
N ALA A 3 -36.16 -6.86 18.10
CA ALA A 3 -34.81 -6.33 18.22
C ALA A 3 -33.90 -7.21 17.36
N ASN A 4 -33.36 -6.65 16.28
CA ASN A 4 -32.31 -7.29 15.50
C ASN A 4 -31.00 -7.13 16.27
N THR A 5 -30.79 -7.98 17.28
CA THR A 5 -29.47 -8.21 17.90
C THR A 5 -28.79 -9.30 17.09
N ASP A 6 -28.05 -8.89 16.07
CA ASP A 6 -27.04 -9.76 15.46
C ASP A 6 -25.85 -9.82 16.45
N ASP A 7 -26.05 -10.53 17.56
CA ASP A 7 -25.14 -10.66 18.70
C ASP A 7 -24.23 -11.89 18.54
N THR A 8 -23.87 -12.20 17.30
CA THR A 8 -22.89 -13.26 17.01
C THR A 8 -21.49 -12.65 16.98
N MET A 9 -20.59 -13.22 17.78
CA MET A 9 -19.18 -12.82 17.80
C MET A 9 -18.61 -12.91 16.37
N PRO A 10 -18.02 -11.83 15.82
CA PRO A 10 -17.46 -11.89 14.47
C PRO A 10 -16.30 -12.89 14.42
N ASP A 11 -16.32 -13.81 13.46
CA ASP A 11 -15.18 -14.69 13.19
C ASP A 11 -14.02 -13.89 12.56
N GLY A 12 -12.80 -14.12 13.04
CA GLY A 12 -11.59 -13.44 12.57
C GLY A 12 -11.32 -12.06 13.18
N VAL A 13 -10.43 -11.30 12.54
CA VAL A 13 -10.01 -9.96 12.96
C VAL A 13 -11.16 -8.96 12.84
N HIS A 14 -11.47 -8.26 13.94
CA HIS A 14 -12.56 -7.29 14.01
C HIS A 14 -12.27 -6.13 14.98
N PHE A 15 -13.07 -5.06 14.90
CA PHE A 15 -12.98 -3.89 15.79
C PHE A 15 -13.49 -4.22 17.20
N PRO A 16 -12.93 -3.64 18.28
CA PRO A 16 -13.38 -3.91 19.63
C PRO A 16 -14.82 -3.43 19.85
N SER A 17 -15.54 -4.12 20.76
CA SER A 17 -16.85 -3.66 21.21
C SER A 17 -16.71 -2.45 22.14
N GLY A 18 -17.56 -1.44 21.94
CA GLY A 18 -17.69 -0.28 22.82
C GLY A 18 -18.49 -0.60 24.09
N GLY A 19 -18.54 0.34 25.03
CA GLY A 19 -19.36 0.19 26.24
C GLY A 19 -20.87 0.12 25.97
N ASP A 20 -21.31 0.47 24.76
CA ASP A 20 -22.67 0.35 24.24
C ASP A 20 -22.91 -0.96 23.45
N GLY A 21 -21.94 -1.88 23.45
CA GLY A 21 -21.97 -3.13 22.69
C GLY A 21 -21.70 -2.98 21.20
N LYS A 22 -21.48 -1.76 20.69
CA LYS A 22 -21.27 -1.51 19.25
C LYS A 22 -19.79 -1.46 18.90
N ARG A 23 -19.44 -2.03 17.75
CA ARG A 23 -18.06 -2.03 17.22
C ARG A 23 -17.79 -0.78 16.36
N SER A 24 -17.50 0.34 17.02
CA SER A 24 -17.30 1.63 16.34
C SER A 24 -15.92 1.75 15.68
N THR A 25 -15.91 1.75 14.35
CA THR A 25 -14.68 1.94 13.56
C THR A 25 -14.09 3.34 13.71
N SER A 26 -14.96 4.37 13.74
CA SER A 26 -14.54 5.76 13.94
C SER A 26 -13.91 5.99 15.32
N ALA A 27 -14.50 5.43 16.38
CA ALA A 27 -13.95 5.58 17.73
C ALA A 27 -12.59 4.87 17.85
N THR A 28 -12.47 3.67 17.28
CA THR A 28 -11.22 2.90 17.28
C THR A 28 -10.13 3.66 16.52
N GLY A 29 -10.41 4.12 15.30
CA GLY A 29 -9.44 4.88 14.51
C GLY A 29 -9.01 6.17 15.18
N ARG A 30 -9.95 6.97 15.73
CA ARG A 30 -9.64 8.19 16.48
C ARG A 30 -8.70 7.91 17.65
N ALA A 31 -8.96 6.84 18.40
CA ALA A 31 -8.15 6.48 19.55
C ALA A 31 -6.74 6.03 19.17
N ILE A 32 -6.58 5.30 18.05
CA ILE A 32 -5.26 4.90 17.54
C ILE A 32 -4.45 6.13 17.11
N PHE A 33 -5.06 7.08 16.39
CA PHE A 33 -4.38 8.30 15.98
C PHE A 33 -4.06 9.23 17.15
N ALA A 34 -4.90 9.28 18.18
CA ALA A 34 -4.56 10.00 19.41
C ALA A 34 -3.36 9.35 20.11
N ASP A 35 -3.40 8.03 20.28
CA ASP A 35 -2.33 7.28 20.94
C ASP A 35 -0.99 7.44 20.21
N CYS A 36 -0.99 7.40 18.87
CA CYS A 36 0.24 7.55 18.09
C CYS A 36 0.87 8.94 18.24
N ALA A 37 0.07 9.98 18.45
CA ALA A 37 0.58 11.35 18.59
C ALA A 37 1.02 11.66 20.03
N ARG A 38 0.48 10.98 21.04
CA ARG A 38 0.54 11.39 22.45
C ARG A 38 1.97 11.56 22.98
N GLY A 39 2.88 10.67 22.61
CA GLY A 39 4.27 10.70 23.07
C GLY A 39 5.11 11.84 22.50
N VAL A 40 4.69 12.42 21.36
CA VAL A 40 5.45 13.45 20.62
C VAL A 40 4.75 14.81 20.64
N ALA A 41 3.42 14.82 20.55
CA ALA A 41 2.58 16.01 20.46
C ALA A 41 1.30 15.81 21.30
N PRO A 42 1.37 15.90 22.65
CA PRO A 42 0.23 15.62 23.53
C PRO A 42 -0.97 16.52 23.24
N GLU A 43 -0.77 17.80 22.96
CA GLU A 43 -1.86 18.72 22.60
C GLU A 43 -2.57 18.30 21.30
N LEU A 44 -1.85 17.68 20.35
CA LEU A 44 -2.47 17.15 19.13
C LEU A 44 -3.30 15.91 19.44
N ALA A 45 -2.81 15.03 20.33
CA ALA A 45 -3.56 13.87 20.79
C ALA A 45 -4.88 14.30 21.46
N ASP A 46 -4.85 15.29 22.35
CA ASP A 46 -6.05 15.83 23.00
C ASP A 46 -7.06 16.36 21.97
N ARG A 47 -6.60 17.11 20.95
CA ARG A 47 -7.47 17.59 19.87
C ARG A 47 -8.09 16.44 19.07
N ILE A 48 -7.33 15.37 18.81
CA ILE A 48 -7.85 14.18 18.12
C ILE A 48 -8.97 13.56 18.93
N GLU A 49 -8.78 13.32 20.23
CA GLU A 49 -9.78 12.71 21.11
C GLU A 49 -11.09 13.51 21.17
N HIS A 50 -10.98 14.85 21.21
CA HIS A 50 -12.11 15.77 21.26
C HIS A 50 -12.77 16.04 19.89
N THR A 51 -12.27 15.44 18.80
CA THR A 51 -12.90 15.56 17.49
C THR A 51 -14.25 14.82 17.48
N LYS A 52 -15.35 15.58 17.56
CA LYS A 52 -16.73 15.06 17.68
C LYS A 52 -17.12 14.12 16.54
N ASP A 53 -16.96 14.56 15.30
CA ASP A 53 -17.16 13.74 14.11
C ASP A 53 -15.82 13.38 13.48
N TRP A 54 -15.26 12.25 13.89
CA TRP A 54 -14.00 11.75 13.34
C TRP A 54 -14.12 11.41 11.85
N ARG A 55 -15.28 10.95 11.39
CA ARG A 55 -15.47 10.51 10.01
C ARG A 55 -15.25 11.67 9.03
N ALA A 56 -15.65 12.89 9.39
CA ALA A 56 -15.43 14.10 8.61
C ALA A 56 -14.18 14.89 9.04
N GLY A 57 -13.77 14.79 10.31
CA GLY A 57 -12.75 15.64 10.92
C GLY A 57 -11.31 15.13 10.87
N TYR A 58 -11.05 13.92 10.38
CA TYR A 58 -9.74 13.26 10.50
C TYR A 58 -8.60 13.88 9.67
N LEU A 59 -8.90 14.61 8.59
CA LEU A 59 -7.90 15.06 7.62
C LEU A 59 -6.82 15.95 8.25
N ARG A 60 -7.24 17.00 8.97
CA ARG A 60 -6.32 17.95 9.57
C ARG A 60 -5.45 17.30 10.67
N PRO A 61 -6.01 16.49 11.59
CA PRO A 61 -5.20 15.77 12.54
C PRO A 61 -4.16 14.82 11.91
N ILE A 62 -4.51 14.07 10.85
CA ILE A 62 -3.52 13.21 10.18
C ILE A 62 -2.39 14.03 9.55
N ARG A 63 -2.71 15.15 8.89
CA ARG A 63 -1.69 16.08 8.40
C ARG A 63 -0.76 16.53 9.53
N ASP A 64 -1.34 16.95 10.66
CA ASP A 64 -0.58 17.50 11.78
C ASP A 64 0.26 16.41 12.50
N ILE A 65 -0.15 15.14 12.46
CA ILE A 65 0.68 14.01 12.92
C ILE A 65 1.93 13.88 12.06
N VAL A 66 1.81 14.01 10.73
CA VAL A 66 3.00 13.97 9.85
C VAL A 66 3.89 15.18 10.09
N ALA A 67 3.32 16.36 10.30
CA ALA A 67 4.09 17.54 10.66
C ALA A 67 4.86 17.35 11.99
N ALA A 68 4.25 16.71 13.00
CA ALA A 68 4.95 16.38 14.24
C ALA A 68 6.07 15.35 13.99
N ALA A 69 5.85 14.37 13.12
CA ALA A 69 6.85 13.37 12.75
C ALA A 69 8.06 13.96 12.01
N THR A 70 7.94 15.13 11.37
CA THR A 70 9.08 15.76 10.67
C THR A 70 10.08 16.39 11.63
N ALA A 71 9.72 16.59 12.91
CA ALA A 71 10.54 17.32 13.85
C ALA A 71 11.90 16.65 14.10
N THR A 72 11.92 15.34 14.33
CA THR A 72 13.13 14.54 14.55
C THR A 72 12.96 13.11 14.03
N PRO A 73 14.05 12.37 13.77
CA PRO A 73 14.01 10.93 13.48
C PRO A 73 13.27 10.12 14.54
N ASP A 74 13.53 10.41 15.82
CA ASP A 74 12.88 9.73 16.95
C ASP A 74 11.38 10.00 17.00
N ALA A 75 10.93 11.22 16.68
CA ALA A 75 9.50 11.53 16.61
C ALA A 75 8.78 10.68 15.56
N ALA A 76 9.37 10.52 14.36
CA ALA A 76 8.80 9.68 13.31
C ALA A 76 8.70 8.21 13.74
N LEU A 77 9.73 7.68 14.41
CA LEU A 77 9.75 6.30 14.89
C LEU A 77 8.80 6.10 16.07
N GLN A 78 8.75 7.03 17.02
CA GLN A 78 7.87 6.94 18.19
C GLN A 78 6.40 6.97 17.78
N ILE A 79 6.00 7.91 16.91
CA ILE A 79 4.63 7.95 16.36
C ILE A 79 4.27 6.61 15.71
N SER A 80 5.21 6.03 14.96
CA SER A 80 4.98 4.76 14.28
C SER A 80 4.82 3.58 15.26
N ARG A 81 5.69 3.49 16.28
CA ARG A 81 5.64 2.45 17.32
C ARG A 81 4.35 2.57 18.14
N ASP A 82 4.01 3.78 18.59
CA ASP A 82 2.83 4.02 19.43
C ASP A 82 1.52 3.75 18.67
N GLY A 83 1.48 4.08 17.37
CA GLY A 83 0.36 3.77 16.48
C GLY A 83 0.13 2.28 16.30
N LEU A 84 1.20 1.52 15.98
CA LEU A 84 1.13 0.06 15.87
C LEU A 84 0.74 -0.58 17.21
N ALA A 85 1.39 -0.18 18.30
CA ALA A 85 1.09 -0.70 19.63
C ALA A 85 -0.37 -0.44 20.01
N SER A 86 -0.92 0.72 19.67
CA SER A 86 -2.34 1.01 19.89
C SER A 86 -3.26 0.13 19.05
N ALA A 87 -2.93 -0.09 17.77
CA ALA A 87 -3.70 -0.97 16.90
C ALA A 87 -3.73 -2.41 17.45
N HIS A 88 -2.57 -3.02 17.70
CA HIS A 88 -2.45 -4.38 18.24
C HIS A 88 -3.21 -4.58 19.57
N ARG A 89 -3.16 -3.59 20.47
CA ARG A 89 -3.93 -3.66 21.74
C ARG A 89 -5.44 -3.60 21.54
N ARG A 90 -5.93 -2.91 20.51
CA ARG A 90 -7.35 -2.58 20.33
C ARG A 90 -8.10 -3.57 19.46
N PHE A 91 -7.51 -3.99 18.33
CA PHE A 91 -8.16 -4.96 17.48
C PHE A 91 -8.31 -6.30 18.21
N ARG A 92 -9.35 -7.04 17.82
CA ARG A 92 -9.76 -8.29 18.43
C ARG A 92 -9.82 -9.38 17.36
N PHE A 93 -9.78 -10.62 17.81
CA PHE A 93 -9.92 -11.81 16.98
C PHE A 93 -10.98 -12.72 17.60
N GLY A 94 -12.00 -13.08 16.82
CA GLY A 94 -13.05 -13.97 17.27
C GLY A 94 -12.89 -15.36 16.66
N ARG A 95 -13.15 -16.40 17.46
CA ARG A 95 -13.17 -17.80 17.00
C ARG A 95 -13.94 -18.64 18.02
N ASP A 96 -14.81 -19.54 17.54
CA ASP A 96 -15.57 -20.49 18.37
C ASP A 96 -16.26 -19.84 19.59
N GLY A 97 -16.81 -18.63 19.38
CA GLY A 97 -17.48 -17.85 20.42
C GLY A 97 -16.56 -17.17 21.44
N GLN A 98 -15.24 -17.33 21.33
CA GLN A 98 -14.24 -16.63 22.12
C GLN A 98 -13.76 -15.36 21.41
N GLU A 99 -13.41 -14.34 22.18
CA GLU A 99 -12.76 -13.11 21.70
C GLU A 99 -11.41 -12.95 22.39
N LEU A 100 -10.34 -12.84 21.60
CA LEU A 100 -8.98 -12.60 22.07
C LEU A 100 -8.47 -11.26 21.52
N SER A 101 -7.40 -10.72 22.09
CA SER A 101 -6.58 -9.75 21.35
C SER A 101 -5.97 -10.43 20.13
N VAL A 102 -5.66 -9.66 19.09
CA VAL A 102 -4.98 -10.22 17.91
C VAL A 102 -3.67 -10.91 18.32
N ASP A 103 -2.87 -10.29 19.18
CA ASP A 103 -1.61 -10.86 19.66
C ASP A 103 -1.80 -12.18 20.41
N ALA A 104 -2.82 -12.26 21.29
CA ALA A 104 -3.12 -13.49 22.01
C ALA A 104 -3.60 -14.60 21.08
N ALA A 105 -4.37 -14.26 20.04
CA ALA A 105 -4.81 -15.23 19.03
C ALA A 105 -3.63 -15.77 18.20
N MET A 106 -2.65 -14.93 17.84
CA MET A 106 -1.44 -15.37 17.11
C MET A 106 -0.61 -16.37 17.92
N GLY A 107 -0.53 -16.17 19.25
CA GLY A 107 0.16 -17.09 20.16
C GLY A 107 -0.63 -18.36 20.48
N ALA A 108 -1.96 -18.28 20.55
CA ALA A 108 -2.82 -19.40 20.91
C ALA A 108 -3.07 -20.38 19.73
N PHE A 109 -3.23 -19.86 18.51
CA PHE A 109 -3.58 -20.64 17.33
C PHE A 109 -2.34 -20.88 16.45
N THR A 110 -1.66 -21.99 16.69
CA THR A 110 -0.41 -22.35 15.98
C THR A 110 -0.53 -23.60 15.11
N ALA A 111 -1.61 -24.37 15.26
CA ALA A 111 -1.84 -25.59 14.49
C ALA A 111 -1.87 -25.30 12.98
N PRO A 112 -1.30 -26.18 12.14
CA PRO A 112 -1.43 -26.08 10.69
C PRO A 112 -2.90 -26.17 10.27
N GLY A 113 -3.34 -25.23 9.42
CA GLY A 113 -4.68 -25.23 8.83
C GLY A 113 -4.68 -25.32 7.30
N PHE A 114 -3.49 -25.39 6.69
CA PHE A 114 -3.31 -25.38 5.25
C PHE A 114 -2.28 -26.41 4.82
N GLY A 115 -2.59 -27.12 3.76
CA GLY A 115 -1.61 -27.80 2.93
C GLY A 115 -1.22 -26.96 1.72
N SER A 116 -0.46 -27.54 0.79
CA SER A 116 0.00 -26.82 -0.40
C SER A 116 -0.04 -27.65 -1.66
N VAL A 117 -0.30 -26.96 -2.76
CA VAL A 117 -0.02 -27.45 -4.12
C VAL A 117 0.80 -26.41 -4.86
N GLN A 118 1.53 -26.82 -5.90
CA GLN A 118 2.34 -25.92 -6.72
C GLN A 118 1.91 -25.93 -8.18
N ILE A 119 1.72 -24.73 -8.73
CA ILE A 119 1.47 -24.50 -10.16
C ILE A 119 2.76 -23.98 -10.77
N GLN A 120 3.26 -24.63 -11.80
CA GLN A 120 4.45 -24.21 -12.53
C GLN A 120 4.07 -23.62 -13.88
N GLY A 121 4.65 -22.47 -14.20
CA GLY A 121 4.61 -21.84 -15.51
C GLY A 121 5.53 -22.54 -16.52
N ASN A 122 5.20 -22.45 -17.80
CA ASN A 122 5.95 -23.11 -18.89
C ASN A 122 6.50 -22.13 -19.94
N ALA A 123 6.32 -20.83 -19.73
CA ALA A 123 6.80 -19.82 -20.67
C ALA A 123 8.30 -19.55 -20.49
N GLN A 124 8.92 -18.99 -21.52
CA GLN A 124 10.29 -18.50 -21.44
C GLN A 124 10.37 -17.32 -20.47
N LEU A 125 11.50 -17.23 -19.76
CA LEU A 125 11.83 -16.11 -18.89
C LEU A 125 11.93 -14.81 -19.72
N ASP A 126 11.23 -13.77 -19.28
CA ASP A 126 11.39 -12.43 -19.86
C ASP A 126 12.65 -11.77 -19.28
N SER A 127 13.62 -11.44 -20.14
CA SER A 127 14.90 -10.82 -19.74
C SER A 127 14.89 -9.31 -19.71
N ASP A 128 13.87 -8.65 -20.27
CA ASP A 128 13.82 -7.20 -20.42
C ASP A 128 12.67 -6.56 -19.64
N LEU A 129 12.93 -5.36 -19.09
CA LEU A 129 11.88 -4.54 -18.50
C LEU A 129 11.00 -3.96 -19.60
N SER A 130 9.74 -4.39 -19.62
CA SER A 130 8.73 -3.89 -20.55
C SER A 130 7.54 -3.31 -19.79
N VAL A 131 7.11 -2.09 -20.13
CA VAL A 131 6.02 -1.39 -19.45
C VAL A 131 4.93 -1.03 -20.45
N PRO A 132 3.67 -1.48 -20.27
CA PRO A 132 2.56 -0.99 -21.08
C PRO A 132 2.25 0.46 -20.71
N TYR A 133 2.09 1.35 -21.69
CA TYR A 133 1.74 2.75 -21.47
C TYR A 133 1.02 3.33 -22.69
N ARG A 134 -0.18 3.90 -22.47
CA ARG A 134 -1.01 4.56 -23.50
C ARG A 134 -1.13 3.75 -24.81
N GLY A 135 -1.51 2.47 -24.68
CA GLY A 135 -1.72 1.55 -25.81
C GLY A 135 -0.44 1.01 -26.46
N LYS A 136 0.74 1.42 -25.99
CA LYS A 136 2.05 0.92 -26.46
C LYS A 136 2.71 0.06 -25.40
N ARG A 137 3.69 -0.75 -25.82
CA ARG A 137 4.60 -1.45 -24.92
C ARG A 137 5.99 -0.84 -25.06
N LEU A 138 6.47 -0.21 -23.99
CA LEU A 138 7.76 0.48 -23.94
C LEU A 138 8.83 -0.48 -23.41
N PHE A 139 10.03 -0.42 -23.99
CA PHE A 139 11.20 -1.21 -23.62
C PHE A 139 12.47 -0.44 -24.02
N GLY A 140 13.61 -0.79 -23.43
CA GLY A 140 14.92 -0.20 -23.75
C GLY A 140 14.89 1.34 -23.77
N ARG A 141 15.38 1.94 -24.87
CA ARG A 141 15.45 3.40 -25.04
C ARG A 141 14.08 4.09 -24.92
N HIS A 142 13.02 3.53 -25.51
CA HIS A 142 11.70 4.16 -25.43
C HIS A 142 11.15 4.22 -24.01
N LEU A 143 11.49 3.23 -23.17
CA LEU A 143 11.12 3.27 -21.75
C LEU A 143 11.97 4.30 -21.00
N ARG A 144 13.28 4.35 -21.26
CA ARG A 144 14.21 5.35 -20.71
C ARG A 144 13.72 6.78 -20.99
N ASP A 145 13.48 7.11 -22.26
CA ASP A 145 13.02 8.44 -22.67
C ASP A 145 11.67 8.81 -22.02
N GLN A 146 10.78 7.83 -21.81
CA GLN A 146 9.50 8.07 -21.16
C GLN A 146 9.64 8.28 -19.64
N VAL A 147 10.58 7.60 -19.00
CA VAL A 147 10.91 7.81 -17.58
C VAL A 147 11.51 9.19 -17.37
N ASP A 148 12.47 9.58 -18.21
CA ASP A 148 13.05 10.94 -18.21
C ASP A 148 11.96 12.00 -18.37
N LYS A 149 11.04 11.78 -19.32
CA LYS A 149 9.89 12.68 -19.49
C LYS A 149 9.02 12.77 -18.23
N TRP A 150 8.74 11.67 -17.53
CA TRP A 150 7.98 11.72 -16.28
C TRP A 150 8.72 12.50 -15.18
N VAL A 151 10.05 12.38 -15.11
CA VAL A 151 10.84 13.16 -14.14
C VAL A 151 10.84 14.66 -14.51
N ASP A 152 11.08 14.99 -15.78
CA ASP A 152 11.11 16.38 -16.27
C ASP A 152 9.76 17.08 -16.11
N ASP A 153 8.66 16.37 -16.40
CA ASP A 153 7.30 16.88 -16.20
C ASP A 153 6.92 16.98 -14.71
N GLY A 154 7.78 16.50 -13.80
CA GLY A 154 7.56 16.47 -12.36
C GLY A 154 6.48 15.47 -11.94
N ILE A 155 6.25 14.41 -12.71
CA ILE A 155 5.31 13.33 -12.43
C ILE A 155 5.90 12.36 -11.39
N ALA A 156 7.20 12.11 -11.47
CA ALA A 156 7.96 11.28 -10.54
C ALA A 156 9.22 12.02 -10.04
N GLU A 157 9.77 11.59 -8.91
CA GLU A 157 11.00 12.17 -8.36
C GLU A 157 12.24 11.67 -9.15
N PRO A 158 13.34 12.45 -9.19
CA PRO A 158 14.56 12.04 -9.89
C PRO A 158 15.12 10.68 -9.46
N SER A 159 14.97 10.32 -8.18
CA SER A 159 15.39 9.01 -7.66
C SER A 159 14.58 7.84 -8.23
N PHE A 160 13.31 8.06 -8.61
CA PHE A 160 12.54 7.06 -9.36
C PHE A 160 13.17 6.81 -10.74
N GLY A 161 13.52 7.88 -11.46
CA GLY A 161 14.16 7.76 -12.77
C GLY A 161 15.49 7.01 -12.69
N ALA A 162 16.33 7.40 -11.73
CA ALA A 162 17.60 6.73 -11.47
C ALA A 162 17.44 5.23 -11.16
N ALA A 163 16.46 4.86 -10.32
CA ALA A 163 16.20 3.47 -9.97
C ALA A 163 15.77 2.63 -11.19
N ILE A 164 14.84 3.14 -12.01
CA ILE A 164 14.40 2.42 -13.22
C ILE A 164 15.53 2.33 -14.25
N HIS A 165 16.37 3.36 -14.37
CA HIS A 165 17.54 3.33 -15.23
C HIS A 165 18.55 2.27 -14.80
N LEU A 166 18.81 2.14 -13.49
CA LEU A 166 19.67 1.08 -12.97
C LEU A 166 19.15 -0.31 -13.30
N VAL A 167 17.83 -0.55 -13.22
CA VAL A 167 17.24 -1.82 -13.66
C VAL A 167 17.41 -2.05 -15.16
N LEU A 168 17.23 -1.01 -15.98
CA LEU A 168 17.46 -1.10 -17.44
C LEU A 168 18.92 -1.37 -17.80
N ASP A 169 19.86 -0.86 -17.00
CA ASP A 169 21.30 -1.05 -17.21
C ASP A 169 21.81 -2.39 -16.66
N ASN A 170 20.99 -3.09 -15.86
CA ASN A 170 21.28 -4.41 -15.27
C ASN A 170 20.11 -5.38 -15.53
N PRO A 171 19.86 -5.80 -16.79
CA PRO A 171 18.71 -6.63 -17.13
C PRO A 171 18.70 -8.00 -16.42
N ASP A 172 19.87 -8.51 -16.03
CA ASP A 172 20.03 -9.73 -15.24
C ASP A 172 19.39 -9.65 -13.85
N TRP A 173 19.18 -8.44 -13.30
CA TRP A 173 18.46 -8.25 -12.04
C TRP A 173 17.02 -8.75 -12.09
N LEU A 174 16.41 -8.75 -13.27
CA LEU A 174 15.06 -9.23 -13.51
C LEU A 174 14.97 -10.76 -13.49
N ASP A 175 16.06 -11.51 -13.46
CA ASP A 175 16.00 -12.94 -13.21
C ASP A 175 15.74 -13.18 -11.71
N LEU A 176 14.51 -13.56 -11.39
CA LEU A 176 14.04 -13.86 -10.04
C LEU A 176 13.94 -15.37 -9.77
N ARG A 177 14.54 -16.21 -10.62
CA ARG A 177 14.64 -17.64 -10.31
C ARG A 177 15.38 -17.83 -8.99
N GLY A 178 14.80 -18.66 -8.11
CA GLY A 178 15.32 -18.87 -6.75
C GLY A 178 14.98 -17.75 -5.76
N VAL A 179 14.12 -16.79 -6.12
CA VAL A 179 13.60 -15.77 -5.21
C VAL A 179 12.17 -16.13 -4.79
N ASP A 180 11.97 -16.35 -3.49
CA ASP A 180 10.68 -16.60 -2.89
C ASP A 180 9.99 -15.29 -2.49
N ILE A 181 8.73 -15.11 -2.91
CA ILE A 181 7.94 -13.90 -2.67
C ILE A 181 6.54 -14.29 -2.19
N ALA A 182 6.26 -14.07 -0.92
CA ALA A 182 4.93 -14.20 -0.34
C ALA A 182 4.09 -12.95 -0.59
N LEU A 183 2.88 -13.13 -1.13
CA LEU A 183 1.97 -12.05 -1.47
C LEU A 183 0.65 -12.18 -0.70
N LEU A 184 0.45 -11.32 0.30
CA LEU A 184 -0.85 -11.13 0.93
C LEU A 184 -1.72 -10.27 0.00
N GLY A 185 -2.71 -10.89 -0.65
CA GLY A 185 -3.50 -10.28 -1.73
C GLY A 185 -2.88 -10.47 -3.11
N ALA A 186 -2.46 -11.70 -3.44
CA ALA A 186 -1.79 -12.02 -4.71
C ALA A 186 -2.62 -11.69 -5.97
N GLY A 187 -3.95 -11.71 -5.86
CA GLY A 187 -4.89 -11.34 -6.92
C GLY A 187 -5.30 -9.86 -6.90
N ALA A 188 -4.73 -9.03 -6.02
CA ALA A 188 -5.01 -7.60 -5.99
C ALA A 188 -4.64 -6.93 -7.32
N GLU A 189 -5.44 -5.96 -7.76
CA GLU A 189 -5.25 -5.25 -9.02
C GLU A 189 -3.90 -4.51 -9.09
N MET A 190 -3.39 -4.08 -7.94
CA MET A 190 -2.09 -3.43 -7.78
C MET A 190 -0.96 -4.40 -7.35
N GLY A 191 -1.24 -5.71 -7.28
CA GLY A 191 -0.23 -6.71 -6.94
C GLY A 191 0.77 -6.90 -8.09
N PRO A 192 2.08 -7.04 -7.81
CA PRO A 192 3.12 -7.21 -8.84
C PRO A 192 3.19 -8.64 -9.41
N THR A 193 2.25 -9.53 -9.04
CA THR A 193 2.27 -10.98 -9.28
C THR A 193 2.65 -11.37 -10.71
N ARG A 194 2.01 -10.75 -11.71
CA ARG A 194 2.30 -11.07 -13.13
C ARG A 194 3.74 -10.75 -13.50
N SER A 195 4.28 -9.61 -13.06
CA SER A 195 5.67 -9.21 -13.38
C SER A 195 6.66 -10.15 -12.69
N LEU A 196 6.44 -10.47 -11.41
CA LEU A 196 7.30 -11.39 -10.66
C LEU A 196 7.34 -12.78 -11.28
N LEU A 197 6.19 -13.30 -11.71
CA LEU A 197 6.12 -14.61 -12.37
C LEU A 197 6.74 -14.60 -13.78
N ARG A 198 6.61 -13.52 -14.55
CA ARG A 198 7.31 -13.37 -15.85
C ARG A 198 8.83 -13.44 -15.69
N TRP A 199 9.31 -12.97 -14.55
CA TRP A 199 10.70 -12.94 -14.12
C TRP A 199 11.14 -14.20 -13.37
N GLY A 200 10.30 -15.24 -13.28
CA GLY A 200 10.72 -16.55 -12.78
C GLY A 200 10.66 -16.73 -11.25
N ALA A 201 10.07 -15.78 -10.51
CA ALA A 201 9.94 -15.90 -9.06
C ALA A 201 9.07 -17.10 -8.63
N THR A 202 9.31 -17.60 -7.41
CA THR A 202 8.38 -18.48 -6.70
C THR A 202 7.46 -17.62 -5.84
N VAL A 203 6.17 -17.59 -6.17
CA VAL A 203 5.19 -16.78 -5.45
C VAL A 203 4.40 -17.64 -4.47
N HIS A 204 4.43 -17.30 -3.18
CA HIS A 204 3.55 -17.88 -2.17
C HIS A 204 2.29 -17.03 -2.09
N ALA A 205 1.23 -17.46 -2.77
CA ALA A 205 0.06 -16.63 -2.99
C ALA A 205 -0.96 -16.80 -1.87
N ILE A 206 -1.37 -15.69 -1.23
CA ILE A 206 -2.52 -15.66 -0.32
C ILE A 206 -3.58 -14.76 -0.94
N ASP A 207 -4.77 -15.31 -1.17
CA ASP A 207 -5.97 -14.56 -1.53
C ASP A 207 -7.23 -15.32 -1.10
N LEU A 208 -8.37 -14.66 -1.18
CA LEU A 208 -9.67 -15.20 -0.78
C LEU A 208 -9.99 -16.49 -1.54
N ARG A 209 -10.72 -17.40 -0.89
CA ARG A 209 -11.28 -18.62 -1.49
C ARG A 209 -12.42 -18.28 -2.45
N ARG A 210 -12.05 -17.76 -3.62
CA ARG A 210 -12.95 -17.35 -4.70
C ARG A 210 -12.42 -17.92 -6.02
N PRO A 211 -13.13 -18.85 -6.68
CA PRO A 211 -12.60 -19.54 -7.85
C PRO A 211 -12.10 -18.62 -8.98
N ALA A 212 -12.79 -17.51 -9.22
CA ALA A 212 -12.40 -16.55 -10.25
C ALA A 212 -11.03 -15.89 -9.99
N ILE A 213 -10.63 -15.70 -8.73
CA ILE A 213 -9.31 -15.15 -8.39
C ILE A 213 -8.24 -16.19 -8.74
N TRP A 214 -8.45 -17.43 -8.32
CA TRP A 214 -7.49 -18.51 -8.50
C TRP A 214 -7.37 -18.96 -9.94
N GLN A 215 -8.46 -19.04 -10.70
CA GLN A 215 -8.41 -19.31 -12.14
C GLN A 215 -7.51 -18.30 -12.83
N ARG A 216 -7.70 -17.00 -12.58
CA ARG A 216 -6.86 -15.94 -13.16
C ARG A 216 -5.40 -16.04 -12.71
N LEU A 217 -5.12 -16.36 -11.45
CA LEU A 217 -3.75 -16.54 -10.96
C LEU A 217 -3.07 -17.76 -11.59
N ILE A 218 -3.79 -18.87 -11.73
CA ILE A 218 -3.33 -20.07 -12.42
C ILE A 218 -3.04 -19.75 -13.89
N ASP A 219 -3.95 -19.10 -14.60
CA ASP A 219 -3.76 -18.70 -16.01
C ASP A 219 -2.52 -17.80 -16.19
N ILE A 220 -2.31 -16.83 -15.28
CA ILE A 220 -1.10 -16.00 -15.26
C ILE A 220 0.14 -16.87 -15.03
N THR A 221 0.10 -17.78 -14.08
CA THR A 221 1.24 -18.65 -13.74
C THR A 221 1.60 -19.53 -14.93
N ARG A 222 0.63 -20.22 -15.52
CA ARG A 222 0.82 -21.09 -16.70
C ARG A 222 1.44 -20.33 -17.87
N SER A 223 1.06 -19.06 -18.08
CA SER A 223 1.57 -18.21 -19.17
C SER A 223 2.89 -17.48 -18.86
N THR A 224 3.56 -17.79 -17.76
CA THR A 224 4.80 -17.13 -17.33
C THR A 224 5.87 -18.16 -16.94
N ALA A 225 7.05 -17.72 -16.50
CA ALA A 225 8.20 -18.59 -16.21
C ALA A 225 8.25 -19.06 -14.74
N GLY A 226 7.61 -18.31 -13.84
CA GLY A 226 7.63 -18.56 -12.40
C GLY A 226 6.67 -19.66 -11.95
N SER A 227 6.56 -19.82 -10.64
CA SER A 227 5.67 -20.79 -10.02
C SER A 227 4.85 -20.15 -8.90
N VAL A 228 3.70 -20.75 -8.57
CA VAL A 228 2.87 -20.32 -7.45
C VAL A 228 2.65 -21.50 -6.51
N ARG A 229 2.96 -21.29 -5.22
CA ARG A 229 2.52 -22.15 -4.11
C ARG A 229 1.17 -21.65 -3.62
N ILE A 230 0.19 -22.55 -3.56
CA ILE A 230 -1.21 -22.24 -3.26
C ILE A 230 -1.61 -22.91 -1.94
N PRO A 231 -2.19 -22.18 -0.97
CA PRO A 231 -2.71 -22.76 0.25
C PRO A 231 -4.04 -23.50 -0.02
N ILE A 232 -4.15 -24.72 0.51
CA ILE A 232 -5.36 -25.55 0.48
C ILE A 232 -5.83 -25.79 1.91
N GLU A 233 -6.98 -25.25 2.27
CA GLU A 233 -7.53 -25.36 3.62
C GLU A 233 -7.88 -26.82 3.96
N PHE A 234 -7.48 -27.27 5.14
CA PHE A 234 -7.92 -28.56 5.68
C PHE A 234 -9.38 -28.51 6.10
N ASP A 235 -10.04 -29.66 6.14
CA ASP A 235 -11.34 -29.80 6.78
C ASP A 235 -11.24 -29.76 8.31
N ALA A 236 -12.38 -29.86 8.99
CA ALA A 236 -12.45 -29.79 10.45
C ALA A 236 -11.72 -30.95 11.16
N ASP A 237 -11.51 -32.07 10.46
CA ASP A 237 -10.79 -33.24 10.96
C ASP A 237 -9.28 -33.17 10.64
N GLY A 238 -8.83 -32.10 9.96
CA GLY A 238 -7.44 -31.87 9.58
C GLY A 238 -7.02 -32.56 8.29
N HIS A 239 -7.97 -33.04 7.48
CA HIS A 239 -7.67 -33.70 6.21
C HIS A 239 -7.73 -32.71 5.03
N PRO A 240 -6.84 -32.84 4.04
CA PRO A 240 -6.95 -32.05 2.83
C PRO A 240 -8.08 -32.55 1.92
N PRO A 241 -8.74 -31.66 1.17
CA PRO A 241 -9.83 -32.02 0.24
C PRO A 241 -9.34 -32.76 -1.01
N LEU A 242 -8.03 -32.89 -1.20
CA LEU A 242 -7.37 -33.55 -2.31
C LEU A 242 -5.98 -34.04 -1.89
N VAL A 243 -5.36 -34.89 -2.71
CA VAL A 243 -3.97 -35.31 -2.50
C VAL A 243 -3.06 -34.10 -2.66
N LEU A 244 -2.36 -33.76 -1.58
CA LEU A 244 -1.38 -32.69 -1.55
C LEU A 244 -0.02 -33.23 -1.98
N ASP A 245 0.89 -32.30 -2.25
CA ASP A 245 2.27 -32.52 -2.66
C ASP A 245 2.48 -32.74 -4.17
N GLY A 246 3.32 -31.87 -4.73
CA GLY A 246 3.77 -31.95 -6.11
C GLY A 246 3.22 -30.86 -7.03
N LEU A 247 3.65 -30.98 -8.29
CA LEU A 247 3.26 -30.08 -9.36
C LEU A 247 1.87 -30.50 -9.89
N VAL A 248 0.95 -29.56 -9.88
CA VAL A 248 -0.41 -29.74 -10.39
C VAL A 248 -0.36 -29.90 -11.92
N HIS A 249 -1.02 -30.93 -12.44
CA HIS A 249 -1.20 -31.12 -13.88
C HIS A 249 -2.24 -30.12 -14.42
N PRO A 250 -2.08 -29.56 -15.64
CA PRO A 250 -3.03 -28.56 -16.18
C PRO A 250 -4.50 -29.00 -16.22
N GLU A 251 -4.78 -30.31 -16.29
CA GLU A 251 -6.15 -30.85 -16.26
C GLU A 251 -6.85 -30.63 -14.92
N ASP A 252 -6.09 -30.46 -13.83
CA ASP A 252 -6.61 -30.26 -12.47
C ASP A 252 -6.77 -28.78 -12.11
N ASP A 253 -6.38 -27.84 -12.98
CA ASP A 253 -6.37 -26.40 -12.70
C ASP A 253 -7.74 -25.89 -12.21
N VAL A 254 -8.85 -26.39 -12.79
CA VAL A 254 -10.22 -26.05 -12.38
C VAL A 254 -10.55 -26.59 -10.99
N VAL A 255 -10.09 -27.81 -10.66
CA VAL A 255 -10.30 -28.41 -9.34
C VAL A 255 -9.56 -27.58 -8.29
N ILE A 256 -8.29 -27.26 -8.54
CA ILE A 256 -7.48 -26.43 -7.65
C ILE A 256 -8.11 -25.04 -7.46
N ALA A 257 -8.57 -24.39 -8.53
CA ALA A 257 -9.20 -23.08 -8.43
C ALA A 257 -10.42 -23.08 -7.48
N ASN A 258 -11.15 -24.19 -7.36
CA ASN A 258 -12.33 -24.29 -6.51
C ASN A 258 -12.02 -24.48 -5.02
N VAL A 259 -10.87 -25.04 -4.67
CA VAL A 259 -10.49 -25.31 -3.28
C VAL A 259 -9.39 -24.37 -2.75
N ALA A 260 -8.72 -23.65 -3.63
CA ALA A 260 -7.61 -22.77 -3.30
C ALA A 260 -8.03 -21.55 -2.48
N GLY A 261 -7.13 -21.17 -1.56
CA GLY A 261 -7.10 -19.86 -0.94
C GLY A 261 -7.31 -19.85 0.57
N ALA A 262 -7.06 -18.68 1.14
CA ALA A 262 -7.08 -18.44 2.57
C ALA A 262 -7.67 -17.05 2.85
N ASN A 263 -8.70 -16.99 3.69
CA ASN A 263 -9.23 -15.70 4.12
C ASN A 263 -8.35 -15.11 5.23
N LEU A 264 -7.52 -14.12 4.88
CA LEU A 264 -6.60 -13.48 5.81
C LEU A 264 -7.26 -12.94 7.08
N LEU A 265 -8.55 -12.59 7.06
CA LEU A 265 -9.25 -12.10 8.26
C LEU A 265 -9.59 -13.21 9.25
N THR A 266 -10.07 -14.36 8.76
CA THR A 266 -10.56 -15.47 9.61
C THR A 266 -9.51 -16.55 9.85
N ARG A 267 -8.44 -16.52 9.04
CA ARG A 267 -7.32 -17.48 9.07
C ARG A 267 -5.98 -16.79 9.27
N THR A 268 -5.95 -15.64 9.95
CA THR A 268 -4.71 -14.89 10.20
C THR A 268 -3.61 -15.75 10.85
N PRO A 269 -3.89 -16.51 11.92
CA PRO A 269 -2.86 -17.34 12.55
C PRO A 269 -2.39 -18.50 11.66
N GLU A 270 -3.31 -19.14 10.92
CA GLU A 270 -2.99 -20.25 10.02
C GLU A 270 -2.19 -19.79 8.80
N VAL A 271 -2.48 -18.59 8.25
CA VAL A 271 -1.66 -17.98 7.20
C VAL A 271 -0.24 -17.72 7.69
N ARG A 272 -0.06 -17.24 8.92
CA ARG A 272 1.27 -17.11 9.52
C ARG A 272 1.97 -18.47 9.59
N THR A 273 1.30 -19.51 10.09
CA THR A 273 1.90 -20.84 10.21
C THR A 273 2.32 -21.38 8.84
N TRP A 274 1.47 -21.23 7.83
CA TRP A 274 1.74 -21.66 6.45
C TRP A 274 2.91 -20.90 5.79
N LEU A 275 3.07 -19.61 6.10
CA LEU A 275 4.21 -18.81 5.64
C LEU A 275 5.50 -19.15 6.39
N ALA A 276 5.41 -19.58 7.65
CA ALA A 276 6.58 -20.00 8.42
C ALA A 276 7.23 -21.28 7.87
N GLU A 277 6.49 -22.09 7.10
CA GLU A 277 6.99 -23.28 6.40
C GLU A 277 7.95 -22.97 5.24
N ILE A 278 8.05 -21.71 4.79
CA ILE A 278 8.98 -21.33 3.72
C ILE A 278 10.42 -21.43 4.23
N GLU A 279 11.19 -22.41 3.78
CA GLU A 279 12.54 -22.63 4.32
C GLU A 279 13.57 -21.57 3.90
N GLN A 280 13.39 -20.97 2.71
CA GLN A 280 14.32 -20.00 2.14
C GLN A 280 14.04 -18.57 2.64
N PRO A 281 15.02 -17.65 2.57
CA PRO A 281 14.77 -16.22 2.70
C PRO A 281 13.73 -15.76 1.69
N PHE A 282 12.78 -14.91 2.10
CA PHE A 282 11.69 -14.51 1.22
C PHE A 282 11.26 -13.06 1.42
N VAL A 283 10.61 -12.53 0.39
CA VAL A 283 9.98 -11.21 0.42
C VAL A 283 8.53 -11.36 0.85
N LEU A 284 8.12 -10.68 1.92
CA LEU A 284 6.72 -10.63 2.37
C LEU A 284 6.06 -9.32 1.93
N GLY A 285 5.26 -9.41 0.87
CA GLY A 285 4.56 -8.29 0.27
C GLY A 285 3.09 -8.19 0.68
N THR A 286 2.65 -7.00 1.11
CA THR A 286 1.24 -6.76 1.47
C THR A 286 0.54 -5.89 0.43
N TYR A 287 -0.35 -6.50 -0.36
CA TYR A 287 -1.10 -5.86 -1.44
C TYR A 287 -2.62 -5.98 -1.29
N ALA A 288 -3.08 -6.74 -0.29
CA ALA A 288 -4.48 -6.94 0.02
C ALA A 288 -5.21 -5.59 0.20
N TYR A 289 -6.38 -5.49 -0.42
CA TYR A 289 -7.21 -4.29 -0.42
C TYR A 289 -8.66 -4.67 -0.19
N ALA A 290 -9.35 -3.87 0.63
CA ALA A 290 -10.81 -3.83 0.68
C ALA A 290 -11.29 -2.39 0.85
N ASP A 291 -12.60 -2.17 0.80
CA ASP A 291 -13.16 -0.84 1.04
C ASP A 291 -13.43 -0.58 2.52
N GLY A 292 -13.28 0.69 2.91
CA GLY A 292 -13.75 1.19 4.20
C GLY A 292 -13.14 0.44 5.40
N ALA A 293 -14.01 -0.01 6.30
CA ALA A 293 -13.62 -0.65 7.55
C ALA A 293 -12.84 -1.96 7.35
N THR A 294 -13.21 -2.75 6.35
CA THR A 294 -12.57 -4.04 6.05
C THR A 294 -11.10 -3.86 5.66
N HIS A 295 -10.72 -2.72 5.06
CA HIS A 295 -9.32 -2.45 4.75
C HIS A 295 -8.46 -2.34 6.02
N ALA A 296 -8.97 -1.65 7.05
CA ALA A 296 -8.27 -1.55 8.34
C ALA A 296 -8.13 -2.93 8.99
N LEU A 297 -9.17 -3.78 8.91
CA LEU A 297 -9.11 -5.16 9.40
C LEU A 297 -8.06 -5.99 8.65
N LEU A 298 -8.04 -5.92 7.32
CA LEU A 298 -7.05 -6.63 6.51
C LEU A 298 -5.63 -6.14 6.78
N SER A 299 -5.44 -4.84 6.97
CA SER A 299 -4.14 -4.27 7.28
C SER A 299 -3.66 -4.68 8.67
N MET A 300 -4.57 -4.76 9.65
CA MET A 300 -4.24 -5.30 10.97
C MET A 300 -3.90 -6.80 10.91
N ALA A 301 -4.69 -7.59 10.18
CA ALA A 301 -4.41 -9.02 9.99
C ALA A 301 -3.04 -9.25 9.32
N ALA A 302 -2.75 -8.51 8.26
CA ALA A 302 -1.45 -8.54 7.58
C ALA A 302 -0.30 -8.10 8.51
N ASP A 303 -0.49 -7.02 9.27
CA ASP A 303 0.54 -6.53 10.20
C ASP A 303 0.80 -7.51 11.34
N ALA A 304 -0.21 -8.22 11.83
CA ALA A 304 -0.05 -9.28 12.83
C ALA A 304 0.78 -10.45 12.29
N VAL A 305 0.52 -10.90 11.06
CA VAL A 305 1.35 -11.92 10.38
C VAL A 305 2.79 -11.44 10.24
N VAL A 306 3.00 -10.20 9.78
CA VAL A 306 4.34 -9.60 9.64
C VAL A 306 5.04 -9.54 11.00
N ALA A 307 4.39 -9.02 12.04
CA ALA A 307 4.97 -8.85 13.36
C ALA A 307 5.41 -10.18 13.98
N ASP A 308 4.58 -11.22 13.86
CA ASP A 308 4.86 -12.55 14.40
C ASP A 308 6.02 -13.24 13.65
N LEU A 309 6.01 -13.18 12.31
CA LEU A 309 7.10 -13.74 11.49
C LEU A 309 8.43 -13.02 11.74
N LEU A 310 8.45 -11.69 11.83
CA LEU A 310 9.67 -10.94 12.17
C LEU A 310 10.16 -11.21 13.61
N GLY A 311 9.29 -11.66 14.50
CA GLY A 311 9.66 -12.07 15.85
C GLY A 311 10.44 -13.39 15.90
N SER A 312 10.33 -14.22 14.85
CA SER A 312 10.95 -15.55 14.77
C SER A 312 11.96 -15.70 13.62
N ARG A 313 11.99 -14.76 12.68
CA ARG A 313 12.82 -14.80 11.47
C ARG A 313 13.54 -13.48 11.20
N ASN A 314 14.78 -13.58 10.72
CA ASN A 314 15.65 -12.45 10.37
C ASN A 314 16.00 -12.38 8.87
N ASP A 315 15.40 -13.24 8.06
CA ASP A 315 15.65 -13.44 6.63
C ASP A 315 14.48 -12.98 5.75
N ILE A 316 13.59 -12.13 6.31
CA ILE A 316 12.44 -11.57 5.61
C ILE A 316 12.76 -10.15 5.13
N THR A 317 12.43 -9.86 3.87
CA THR A 317 12.33 -8.49 3.34
C THR A 317 10.87 -8.11 3.23
N LEU A 318 10.46 -6.93 3.71
CA LEU A 318 9.08 -6.48 3.57
C LEU A 318 8.88 -5.70 2.26
N ALA A 319 7.70 -5.85 1.66
CA ALA A 319 7.30 -5.08 0.48
C ALA A 319 5.90 -4.44 0.62
N TYR A 320 5.78 -3.15 0.29
CA TYR A 320 4.55 -2.38 0.38
C TYR A 320 4.39 -1.40 -0.79
N LEU A 321 3.13 -1.02 -1.06
CA LEU A 321 2.83 0.16 -1.89
C LEU A 321 2.25 1.26 -1.01
N ALA A 322 2.98 2.38 -0.92
CA ALA A 322 2.45 3.61 -0.36
C ALA A 322 1.45 4.23 -1.33
N THR A 323 0.38 4.81 -0.79
CA THR A 323 -0.63 5.51 -1.58
C THR A 323 -0.20 6.96 -1.85
N PRO A 324 -0.41 7.50 -3.06
CA PRO A 324 -0.04 8.87 -3.38
C PRO A 324 -1.01 9.89 -2.76
N THR A 325 -2.19 9.43 -2.33
CA THR A 325 -3.23 10.25 -1.69
C THR A 325 -3.13 10.18 -0.16
N ASP A 326 -1.98 10.58 0.38
CA ASP A 326 -1.73 10.69 1.81
C ASP A 326 -0.89 11.95 2.08
N THR A 327 -0.57 12.22 3.35
CA THR A 327 0.34 13.30 3.72
C THR A 327 1.78 12.80 3.77
N PHE A 328 2.70 13.52 3.10
CA PHE A 328 4.12 13.21 3.03
C PHE A 328 5.00 14.40 3.40
N MET A 329 6.09 14.11 4.11
CA MET A 329 7.27 14.97 4.10
C MET A 329 7.88 14.89 2.70
N VAL A 330 8.12 16.04 2.07
CA VAL A 330 8.67 16.12 0.71
C VAL A 330 9.91 17.02 0.68
N PRO A 331 10.85 16.76 -0.24
CA PRO A 331 12.07 17.57 -0.34
C PRO A 331 11.73 19.02 -0.75
N LEU A 332 12.55 19.97 -0.31
CA LEU A 332 12.39 21.39 -0.66
C LEU A 332 12.37 21.62 -2.19
N ALA A 333 13.08 20.81 -2.96
CA ALA A 333 13.05 20.85 -4.43
C ALA A 333 11.64 20.70 -5.01
N ALA A 334 10.79 19.83 -4.43
CA ALA A 334 9.41 19.68 -4.86
C ALA A 334 8.56 20.92 -4.52
N VAL A 335 8.81 21.54 -3.36
CA VAL A 335 8.16 22.79 -2.93
C VAL A 335 8.52 23.95 -3.87
N LEU A 336 9.80 24.10 -4.19
CA LEU A 336 10.28 25.16 -5.08
C LEU A 336 9.74 25.00 -6.50
N GLU A 337 9.67 23.77 -7.01
CA GLU A 337 9.02 23.46 -8.28
C GLU A 337 7.54 23.85 -8.28
N SER A 338 6.80 23.44 -7.24
CA SER A 338 5.39 23.76 -7.09
C SER A 338 5.13 25.27 -7.03
N ARG A 339 5.92 26.01 -6.24
CA ARG A 339 5.86 27.48 -6.16
C ARG A 339 6.15 28.13 -7.51
N ARG A 340 7.17 27.65 -8.23
CA ARG A 340 7.46 28.14 -9.59
C ARG A 340 6.28 27.97 -10.54
N ARG A 341 5.63 26.79 -10.53
CA ARG A 341 4.43 26.52 -11.35
C ARG A 341 3.23 27.38 -10.93
N TRP A 342 3.11 27.66 -9.63
CA TRP A 342 2.09 28.56 -9.10
C TRP A 342 2.33 30.01 -9.52
N ASP A 343 3.57 30.48 -9.55
CA ASP A 343 3.89 31.84 -9.98
C ASP A 343 3.81 32.00 -11.51
N SER A 344 4.07 30.93 -12.27
CA SER A 344 4.05 30.93 -13.74
C SER A 344 2.65 30.84 -14.37
N ARG A 345 1.56 30.94 -13.60
CA ARG A 345 0.18 30.80 -14.12
C ARG A 345 -0.26 31.96 -15.03
N GLY A 346 0.43 33.09 -15.00
CA GLY A 346 0.10 34.27 -15.82
C GLY A 346 -1.32 34.81 -15.57
N LEU A 347 -1.94 35.37 -16.62
CA LEU A 347 -3.27 36.01 -16.56
C LEU A 347 -4.39 35.06 -16.07
N SER A 348 -4.23 33.74 -16.24
CA SER A 348 -5.18 32.74 -15.74
C SER A 348 -5.31 32.75 -14.22
N GLY A 349 -4.24 33.12 -13.50
CA GLY A 349 -4.24 33.22 -12.04
C GLY A 349 -5.12 34.34 -11.49
N LEU A 350 -5.36 35.40 -12.27
CA LEU A 350 -6.23 36.53 -11.93
C LEU A 350 -7.71 36.16 -12.04
N LEU A 351 -8.08 35.38 -13.07
CA LEU A 351 -9.45 34.89 -13.29
C LEU A 351 -9.92 33.92 -12.18
N GLN A 352 -8.98 33.31 -11.45
CA GLN A 352 -9.28 32.38 -10.36
C GLN A 352 -9.55 33.07 -9.02
N THR A 353 -9.27 34.38 -8.89
CA THR A 353 -9.34 35.12 -7.62
C THR A 353 -10.70 35.01 -6.90
N PRO A 354 -11.87 35.11 -7.59
CA PRO A 354 -13.16 34.95 -6.93
C PRO A 354 -13.38 33.53 -6.37
N LEU A 355 -12.85 32.51 -7.04
CA LEU A 355 -13.00 31.10 -6.64
C LEU A 355 -12.10 30.75 -5.43
N ARG A 356 -11.04 31.52 -5.17
CA ARG A 356 -10.20 31.35 -3.97
C ARG A 356 -10.94 31.65 -2.67
N ALA A 357 -11.89 32.59 -2.69
CA ALA A 357 -12.76 32.86 -1.55
C ALA A 357 -13.62 31.63 -1.17
N LEU A 358 -13.80 30.68 -2.10
CA LEU A 358 -14.47 29.39 -1.91
C LEU A 358 -13.50 28.24 -1.63
N LYS A 359 -12.24 28.53 -1.23
CA LYS A 359 -11.17 27.55 -0.99
C LYS A 359 -10.83 26.66 -2.20
N GLN A 360 -11.00 27.21 -3.41
CA GLN A 360 -10.55 26.57 -4.65
C GLN A 360 -9.22 27.19 -5.12
N PHE A 361 -8.42 26.42 -5.86
CA PHE A 361 -7.10 26.85 -6.36
C PHE A 361 -6.19 27.39 -5.26
N GLU A 362 -6.02 26.66 -4.17
CA GLU A 362 -5.05 26.99 -3.12
C GLU A 362 -3.66 26.50 -3.53
N PRO A 363 -2.57 27.19 -3.13
CA PRO A 363 -1.22 26.72 -3.39
C PRO A 363 -0.98 25.36 -2.72
N ASN A 364 -0.19 24.49 -3.36
CA ASN A 364 0.14 23.18 -2.80
C ASN A 364 0.93 23.27 -1.49
N TYR A 365 1.82 24.27 -1.39
CA TYR A 365 2.64 24.55 -0.21
C TYR A 365 2.51 26.00 0.22
N PRO A 366 1.56 26.32 1.12
CA PRO A 366 1.50 27.65 1.73
C PRO A 366 2.76 27.93 2.54
N ASP A 367 3.24 26.93 3.29
CA ASP A 367 4.36 27.02 4.21
C ASP A 367 5.31 25.82 4.08
N THR A 368 6.50 25.96 4.64
CA THR A 368 7.49 24.90 4.87
C THR A 368 7.64 24.64 6.37
N LEU A 369 8.23 23.49 6.71
CA LEU A 369 8.56 23.12 8.08
C LEU A 369 10.08 23.07 8.22
N VAL A 370 10.60 23.44 9.38
CA VAL A 370 12.03 23.32 9.71
C VAL A 370 12.16 22.22 10.76
N ALA A 371 12.88 21.16 10.42
CA ALA A 371 13.21 20.08 11.34
C ALA A 371 14.23 20.55 12.39
N ALA A 372 14.41 19.78 13.48
CA ALA A 372 15.28 20.18 14.58
C ALA A 372 16.76 20.29 14.18
N ASP A 373 17.18 19.61 13.12
CA ASP A 373 18.52 19.70 12.53
C ASP A 373 18.70 20.90 11.59
N GLY A 374 17.66 21.74 11.44
CA GLY A 374 17.64 22.90 10.54
C GLY A 374 17.23 22.58 9.10
N THR A 375 16.96 21.31 8.78
CA THR A 375 16.53 20.91 7.44
C THR A 375 15.12 21.46 7.16
N GLU A 376 14.99 22.23 6.07
CA GLU A 376 13.70 22.72 5.61
C GLU A 376 13.03 21.70 4.69
N VAL A 377 11.78 21.34 5.01
CA VAL A 377 10.99 20.34 4.29
C VAL A 377 9.59 20.87 3.94
N GLY A 378 9.00 20.32 2.89
CA GLY A 378 7.60 20.54 2.57
C GLY A 378 6.70 19.50 3.23
N LEU A 379 5.42 19.84 3.39
CA LEU A 379 4.38 18.90 3.76
C LEU A 379 3.33 18.84 2.65
N ASN A 380 3.37 17.80 1.83
CA ASN A 380 2.37 17.59 0.81
C ASN A 380 1.11 16.97 1.46
N ASP A 381 -0.03 17.62 1.30
CA ASP A 381 -1.32 17.12 1.81
C ASP A 381 -2.24 16.70 0.66
N SER A 382 -2.07 15.44 0.25
CA SER A 382 -2.87 14.80 -0.81
C SER A 382 -4.00 13.92 -0.24
N LEU A 383 -4.38 14.09 1.02
CA LEU A 383 -5.48 13.31 1.60
C LEU A 383 -6.81 13.63 0.89
N ILE A 384 -7.58 12.58 0.59
CA ILE A 384 -8.87 12.69 -0.10
C ILE A 384 -10.00 12.27 0.83
N SER A 385 -10.94 13.18 1.12
CA SER A 385 -12.00 12.94 2.10
C SER A 385 -12.84 11.70 1.78
N GLN A 386 -13.07 11.44 0.49
CA GLN A 386 -13.88 10.33 -0.03
C GLN A 386 -13.28 8.94 0.28
N GLN A 387 -11.98 8.84 0.56
CA GLN A 387 -11.36 7.56 0.95
C GLN A 387 -11.71 7.17 2.40
N GLY A 388 -11.89 8.16 3.26
CA GLY A 388 -12.35 7.99 4.64
C GLY A 388 -11.25 7.59 5.65
N ALA A 389 -11.55 7.79 6.94
CA ALA A 389 -10.60 7.59 8.03
C ALA A 389 -10.06 6.15 8.16
N ASN A 390 -10.87 5.14 7.82
CA ASN A 390 -10.44 3.73 7.90
C ASN A 390 -9.41 3.38 6.82
N TYR A 391 -9.54 3.95 5.62
CA TYR A 391 -8.51 3.82 4.58
C TYR A 391 -7.20 4.48 5.02
N ALA A 392 -7.29 5.68 5.61
CA ALA A 392 -6.12 6.36 6.15
C ALA A 392 -5.44 5.53 7.26
N LEU A 393 -6.21 4.97 8.20
CA LEU A 393 -5.68 4.09 9.25
C LEU A 393 -4.96 2.86 8.65
N ALA A 394 -5.58 2.19 7.68
CA ALA A 394 -4.99 1.04 7.01
C ALA A 394 -3.63 1.36 6.39
N LYS A 395 -3.56 2.45 5.61
CA LYS A 395 -2.31 2.91 4.98
C LYS A 395 -1.27 3.38 5.98
N ARG A 396 -1.70 3.91 7.12
CA ARG A 396 -0.81 4.33 8.21
C ARG A 396 -0.18 3.14 8.91
N MET A 397 -0.92 2.05 9.17
CA MET A 397 -0.32 0.83 9.73
C MET A 397 0.78 0.27 8.83
N GLN A 398 0.57 0.21 7.51
CA GLN A 398 1.60 -0.22 6.55
C GLN A 398 2.86 0.66 6.61
N ARG A 399 2.69 2.00 6.63
CA ARG A 399 3.80 2.96 6.73
C ARG A 399 4.53 2.88 8.07
N TRP A 400 3.80 2.77 9.17
CA TRP A 400 4.38 2.66 10.50
C TRP A 400 5.21 1.39 10.62
N ARG A 401 4.68 0.24 10.14
CA ARG A 401 5.42 -1.02 10.13
C ARG A 401 6.70 -0.92 9.31
N ALA A 402 6.63 -0.31 8.12
CA ALA A 402 7.80 -0.10 7.27
C ALA A 402 8.93 0.66 7.99
N LEU A 403 8.59 1.78 8.65
CA LEU A 403 9.58 2.57 9.40
C LEU A 403 10.15 1.81 10.60
N VAL A 404 9.28 1.16 11.39
CA VAL A 404 9.69 0.45 12.60
C VAL A 404 10.56 -0.76 12.25
N ALA A 405 10.15 -1.59 11.30
CA ALA A 405 10.90 -2.77 10.87
C ALA A 405 12.27 -2.38 10.30
N ARG A 406 12.32 -1.35 9.45
CA ARG A 406 13.58 -0.85 8.91
C ARG A 406 14.51 -0.33 10.00
N SER A 407 13.98 0.43 10.96
CA SER A 407 14.78 0.92 12.10
C SER A 407 15.33 -0.21 12.98
N ALA A 408 14.71 -1.39 12.93
CA ALA A 408 15.12 -2.59 13.64
C ALA A 408 16.04 -3.51 12.80
N GLY A 409 16.45 -3.09 11.60
CA GLY A 409 17.37 -3.84 10.74
C GLY A 409 16.72 -4.78 9.73
N THR A 410 15.39 -4.74 9.55
CA THR A 410 14.71 -5.49 8.48
C THR A 410 14.77 -4.71 7.16
N PRO A 411 15.12 -5.33 6.02
CA PRO A 411 14.97 -4.69 4.71
C PRO A 411 13.51 -4.40 4.35
N VAL A 412 13.23 -3.21 3.82
CA VAL A 412 11.86 -2.77 3.50
C VAL A 412 11.81 -2.00 2.18
N SER A 413 11.23 -2.63 1.15
CA SER A 413 10.85 -1.96 -0.09
C SER A 413 9.45 -1.36 0.08
N ILE A 414 9.34 -0.04 0.23
CA ILE A 414 8.05 0.65 0.20
C ILE A 414 8.08 1.78 -0.81
N ASN A 415 7.43 1.56 -1.94
CA ASN A 415 7.44 2.49 -3.05
C ASN A 415 6.11 3.25 -3.14
N LEU A 416 6.18 4.54 -3.42
CA LEU A 416 5.00 5.36 -3.66
C LEU A 416 4.46 5.08 -5.05
N ALA A 417 3.32 4.39 -5.12
CA ALA A 417 2.65 4.10 -6.37
C ALA A 417 1.89 5.35 -6.87
N PRO A 418 1.84 5.60 -8.18
CA PRO A 418 1.13 6.76 -8.71
C PRO A 418 -0.39 6.58 -8.61
N ALA A 419 -1.12 7.70 -8.79
CA ALA A 419 -2.57 7.66 -8.90
C ALA A 419 -2.93 6.76 -10.07
N THR A 420 -3.75 5.74 -9.83
CA THR A 420 -3.99 4.64 -10.78
C THR A 420 -5.49 4.41 -10.99
N ARG A 421 -5.93 4.26 -12.25
CA ARG A 421 -7.33 3.97 -12.62
C ARG A 421 -7.76 2.53 -12.28
N THR A 422 -7.74 2.22 -10.98
CA THR A 422 -8.20 0.92 -10.45
C THR A 422 -9.71 0.83 -10.41
N GLN A 423 -10.27 -0.38 -10.46
CA GLN A 423 -11.70 -0.64 -10.29
C GLN A 423 -12.25 -0.08 -8.97
N SER A 424 -11.44 -0.13 -7.91
CA SER A 424 -11.78 0.47 -6.61
C SER A 424 -11.95 1.99 -6.65
N VAL A 425 -11.29 2.68 -7.58
CA VAL A 425 -11.43 4.14 -7.74
C VAL A 425 -12.52 4.48 -8.73
N VAL A 426 -12.56 3.81 -9.89
CA VAL A 426 -13.51 4.18 -10.96
C VAL A 426 -14.98 3.91 -10.60
N LYS A 427 -15.26 3.02 -9.63
CA LYS A 427 -16.62 2.85 -9.10
C LYS A 427 -17.18 4.10 -8.42
N ASN A 428 -16.32 5.00 -7.93
CA ASN A 428 -16.75 6.30 -7.40
C ASN A 428 -16.74 7.32 -8.55
N ARG A 429 -17.94 7.66 -9.04
CA ARG A 429 -18.12 8.55 -10.20
C ARG A 429 -17.41 9.90 -10.05
N ALA A 430 -17.35 10.47 -8.84
CA ALA A 430 -16.70 11.75 -8.60
C ALA A 430 -15.16 11.62 -8.74
N LEU A 431 -14.58 10.55 -8.21
CA LEU A 431 -13.15 10.29 -8.36
C LEU A 431 -12.78 9.91 -9.80
N ALA A 432 -13.62 9.11 -10.46
CA ALA A 432 -13.44 8.76 -11.87
C ALA A 432 -13.41 10.01 -12.76
N ALA A 433 -14.36 10.92 -12.58
CA ALA A 433 -14.39 12.18 -13.30
C ALA A 433 -13.18 13.06 -12.96
N ALA A 434 -12.78 13.14 -11.68
CA ALA A 434 -11.59 13.88 -11.28
C ALA A 434 -10.32 13.33 -11.94
N TYR A 435 -10.20 12.01 -12.08
CA TYR A 435 -9.07 11.35 -12.74
C TYR A 435 -9.06 11.55 -14.26
N ALA A 436 -10.22 11.80 -14.87
CA ALA A 436 -10.28 12.17 -16.29
C ALA A 436 -9.70 13.58 -16.52
N GLY A 437 -10.06 14.56 -15.69
CA GLY A 437 -9.57 15.95 -15.81
C GLY A 437 -8.27 16.27 -15.05
N ALA A 438 -7.57 15.25 -14.53
CA ALA A 438 -6.38 15.44 -13.68
C ALA A 438 -5.17 15.99 -14.47
N ASP A 439 -5.07 15.65 -15.76
CA ASP A 439 -4.01 16.07 -16.68
C ASP A 439 -3.89 17.60 -16.77
N LYS A 440 -5.03 18.32 -16.70
CA LYS A 440 -5.11 19.79 -16.71
C LYS A 440 -4.40 20.45 -15.53
N PHE A 441 -4.13 19.68 -14.49
CA PHE A 441 -3.43 20.13 -13.28
C PHE A 441 -2.01 19.54 -13.16
N GLY A 442 -1.50 18.93 -14.24
CA GLY A 442 -0.18 18.30 -14.26
C GLY A 442 -0.12 16.99 -13.47
N ILE A 443 -1.27 16.33 -13.30
CA ILE A 443 -1.37 15.05 -12.61
C ILE A 443 -1.54 13.93 -13.64
N GLU A 444 -0.62 12.97 -13.63
CA GLU A 444 -0.70 11.78 -14.47
C GLU A 444 -1.41 10.66 -13.70
N VAL A 445 -2.50 10.15 -14.28
CA VAL A 445 -3.20 8.98 -13.77
C VAL A 445 -2.85 7.78 -14.63
N PHE A 446 -2.20 6.80 -14.02
CA PHE A 446 -1.65 5.62 -14.66
C PHE A 446 -2.71 4.51 -14.81
N GLU A 447 -2.49 3.63 -15.78
CA GLU A 447 -3.24 2.38 -15.88
C GLU A 447 -2.63 1.34 -14.92
N PRO A 448 -3.45 0.45 -14.31
CA PRO A 448 -2.96 -0.56 -13.37
C PRO A 448 -1.78 -1.39 -13.89
N ALA A 449 -1.81 -1.78 -15.17
CA ALA A 449 -0.73 -2.54 -15.78
C ALA A 449 0.59 -1.76 -15.88
N THR A 450 0.53 -0.43 -16.04
CA THR A 450 1.71 0.43 -16.02
C THR A 450 2.28 0.52 -14.61
N SER A 451 1.42 0.84 -13.64
CA SER A 451 1.83 1.02 -12.24
C SER A 451 2.41 -0.27 -11.65
N THR A 452 1.76 -1.42 -11.86
CA THR A 452 2.24 -2.72 -11.34
C THR A 452 3.57 -3.14 -11.96
N ALA A 453 3.81 -2.86 -13.25
CA ALA A 453 5.10 -3.13 -13.88
C ALA A 453 6.22 -2.24 -13.30
N LEU A 454 5.96 -0.94 -13.11
CA LEU A 454 6.94 -0.01 -12.54
C LEU A 454 7.23 -0.31 -11.07
N MET A 455 6.20 -0.60 -10.27
CA MET A 455 6.37 -0.94 -8.85
C MET A 455 7.08 -2.29 -8.67
N ALA A 456 6.84 -3.26 -9.56
CA ALA A 456 7.61 -4.50 -9.56
C ALA A 456 9.08 -4.25 -9.90
N ALA A 457 9.37 -3.37 -10.86
CA ALA A 457 10.74 -2.99 -11.21
C ALA A 457 11.46 -2.28 -10.04
N LEU A 458 10.76 -1.41 -9.29
CA LEU A 458 11.32 -0.81 -8.07
C LEU A 458 11.55 -1.83 -6.97
N LEU A 459 10.67 -2.83 -6.81
CA LEU A 459 10.93 -3.94 -5.88
C LEU A 459 12.20 -4.69 -6.29
N VAL A 460 12.39 -5.00 -7.57
CA VAL A 460 13.63 -5.64 -8.06
C VAL A 460 14.85 -4.75 -7.80
N HIS A 461 14.76 -3.46 -8.10
CA HIS A 461 15.80 -2.49 -7.76
C HIS A 461 16.18 -2.57 -6.28
N ASP A 462 15.19 -2.52 -5.39
CA ASP A 462 15.40 -2.50 -3.95
C ASP A 462 16.00 -3.80 -3.42
N LEU A 463 15.69 -4.94 -4.05
CA LEU A 463 16.24 -6.25 -3.69
C LEU A 463 17.68 -6.45 -4.20
N ARG A 464 18.04 -5.84 -5.32
CA ARG A 464 19.32 -6.07 -6.01
C ARG A 464 20.35 -4.97 -5.76
N ASN A 465 19.91 -3.77 -5.38
CA ASN A 465 20.79 -2.63 -5.13
C ASN A 465 21.13 -2.52 -3.63
N PRO A 466 22.36 -2.85 -3.20
CA PRO A 466 22.74 -2.75 -1.78
C PRO A 466 22.75 -1.31 -1.25
N ALA A 467 22.79 -0.30 -2.13
CA ALA A 467 22.71 1.10 -1.75
C ALA A 467 21.27 1.66 -1.76
N ALA A 468 20.26 0.85 -2.10
CA ALA A 468 18.87 1.28 -2.02
C ALA A 468 18.49 1.63 -0.58
N THR A 469 17.52 2.53 -0.42
CA THR A 469 16.99 2.86 0.90
C THR A 469 16.26 1.71 1.55
N ALA A 470 15.83 0.71 0.77
CA ALA A 470 15.26 -0.52 1.30
C ALA A 470 16.24 -1.30 2.18
N ASN A 471 17.55 -1.20 1.93
CA ASN A 471 18.57 -1.76 2.79
C ASN A 471 18.70 -0.90 4.08
N PRO A 472 18.53 -1.48 5.29
CA PRO A 472 18.64 -0.74 6.55
C PRO A 472 20.04 -0.20 6.81
N GLY A 473 21.08 -0.76 6.17
CA GLY A 473 22.45 -0.27 6.22
C GLY A 473 22.66 1.08 5.50
N THR A 474 21.75 1.46 4.61
CA THR A 474 21.77 2.79 3.97
C THR A 474 21.30 3.83 4.98
N ALA A 475 22.16 4.80 5.34
CA ALA A 475 21.79 5.85 6.28
C ALA A 475 20.72 6.78 5.69
N LEU A 476 19.75 7.17 6.51
CA LEU A 476 18.72 8.17 6.20
C LEU A 476 18.82 9.29 7.22
N SER A 477 18.77 10.55 6.80
CA SER A 477 18.80 11.68 7.74
C SER A 477 17.50 11.73 8.54
N ASN A 478 16.37 11.45 7.86
CA ASN A 478 15.08 11.21 8.49
C ASN A 478 14.47 9.87 7.99
N PRO A 479 13.91 9.01 8.88
CA PRO A 479 13.29 7.74 8.48
C PRO A 479 12.22 7.88 7.39
N MET A 480 11.51 9.02 7.33
CA MET A 480 10.48 9.27 6.33
C MET A 480 11.02 9.50 4.91
N GLU A 481 12.33 9.68 4.73
CA GLU A 481 12.97 9.66 3.40
C GLU A 481 12.75 8.32 2.68
N LEU A 482 12.47 7.26 3.42
CA LEU A 482 12.07 5.95 2.86
C LEU A 482 10.88 6.07 1.90
N PHE A 483 9.98 7.04 2.09
CA PHE A 483 8.83 7.25 1.21
C PHE A 483 9.10 8.21 0.03
N VAL A 484 10.22 8.93 0.07
CA VAL A 484 10.61 9.94 -0.91
C VAL A 484 11.47 9.33 -2.01
N GLN A 485 12.39 8.44 -1.63
CA GLN A 485 13.26 7.78 -2.59
C GLN A 485 12.45 6.81 -3.46
N GLY A 486 12.60 6.93 -4.79
CA GLY A 486 11.83 6.12 -5.74
C GLY A 486 10.37 6.56 -5.90
N ALA A 487 9.97 7.71 -5.38
CA ALA A 487 8.57 8.13 -5.40
C ALA A 487 8.05 8.46 -6.81
N ASN A 488 7.00 7.77 -7.24
CA ASN A 488 6.18 8.18 -8.37
C ASN A 488 4.81 8.66 -7.84
N HIS A 489 4.72 9.96 -7.55
CA HIS A 489 3.53 10.58 -6.97
C HIS A 489 2.51 11.05 -8.02
N GLY A 490 2.71 10.71 -9.31
CA GLY A 490 1.81 11.11 -10.38
C GLY A 490 1.68 12.62 -10.56
N GLY A 491 2.67 13.42 -10.15
CA GLY A 491 2.63 14.89 -10.21
C GLY A 491 2.17 15.62 -8.95
N LEU A 492 1.55 14.92 -7.98
CA LEU A 492 0.91 15.55 -6.82
C LEU A 492 1.85 16.41 -5.96
N TRP A 493 3.13 16.05 -5.86
CA TRP A 493 4.09 16.81 -5.05
C TRP A 493 4.61 18.06 -5.75
N ARG A 494 4.64 18.08 -7.08
CA ARG A 494 5.23 19.18 -7.86
C ARG A 494 4.17 20.05 -8.53
N ALA A 495 2.90 19.69 -8.44
CA ALA A 495 1.79 20.50 -8.93
C ALA A 495 1.68 21.86 -8.20
N ALA A 496 1.19 22.88 -8.90
CA ALA A 496 1.01 24.23 -8.37
C ALA A 496 -0.06 24.31 -7.26
N TYR A 497 -1.11 23.49 -7.38
CA TYR A 497 -2.30 23.56 -6.55
C TYR A 497 -2.34 22.42 -5.55
N SER A 498 -2.91 22.68 -4.37
CA SER A 498 -3.24 21.61 -3.44
C SER A 498 -4.31 20.71 -4.06
N PRO A 499 -4.19 19.37 -4.02
CA PRO A 499 -5.08 18.47 -4.76
C PRO A 499 -6.56 18.68 -4.42
N ARG A 500 -6.89 18.88 -3.14
CA ARG A 500 -8.27 19.10 -2.68
C ARG A 500 -8.90 20.38 -3.22
N SER A 501 -8.10 21.42 -3.49
CA SER A 501 -8.60 22.71 -3.97
C SER A 501 -8.95 22.73 -5.47
N VAL A 502 -8.56 21.69 -6.21
CA VAL A 502 -8.84 21.55 -7.64
C VAL A 502 -9.62 20.27 -7.98
N LEU A 503 -9.78 19.35 -7.03
CA LEU A 503 -10.45 18.06 -7.25
C LEU A 503 -11.87 18.20 -7.85
N GLY A 504 -12.68 19.12 -7.32
CA GLY A 504 -14.04 19.36 -7.83
C GLY A 504 -14.05 19.93 -9.25
N ILE A 505 -13.05 20.75 -9.58
CA ILE A 505 -12.89 21.37 -10.89
C ILE A 505 -12.39 20.33 -11.90
N ALA A 506 -11.42 19.50 -11.52
CA ALA A 506 -10.97 18.36 -12.31
C ALA A 506 -12.14 17.42 -12.62
N ALA A 507 -13.03 17.16 -11.64
CA ALA A 507 -14.23 16.35 -11.88
C ALA A 507 -15.20 17.00 -12.87
N LEU A 508 -15.42 18.32 -12.79
CA LEU A 508 -16.26 19.02 -13.77
C LEU A 508 -15.65 18.96 -15.18
N LEU A 509 -14.36 19.22 -15.32
CA LEU A 509 -13.67 19.16 -16.61
C LEU A 509 -13.69 17.76 -17.21
N GLY A 510 -13.41 16.73 -16.40
CA GLY A 510 -13.44 15.33 -16.85
C GLY A 510 -14.84 14.85 -17.26
N MET A 511 -15.91 15.40 -16.67
CA MET A 511 -17.28 15.12 -17.11
C MET A 511 -17.56 15.63 -18.53
N PHE A 512 -16.95 16.74 -18.95
CA PHE A 512 -17.07 17.25 -20.32
C PHE A 512 -16.26 16.42 -21.32
N GLU A 513 -15.08 15.94 -20.93
CA GLU A 513 -14.26 15.07 -21.78
C GLU A 513 -14.88 13.67 -21.97
N SER A 514 -15.53 13.10 -20.95
CA SER A 514 -16.21 11.80 -21.06
C SER A 514 -17.46 11.80 -21.97
N ARG A 515 -17.92 12.99 -22.39
CA ARG A 515 -19.09 13.19 -23.25
C ARG A 515 -18.72 13.59 -24.68
N ALA A 516 -17.45 13.87 -24.93
CA ALA A 516 -16.86 14.11 -26.25
C ALA A 516 -16.22 12.82 -26.76
#